data_AF-A0A060XY08-F1
#
_entry.id   AF-A0A060XY08-F1
#
_cell.length_a   1.000
_cell.length_b   1.000
_cell.length_c   1.000
_cell.angle_alpha   90.00
_cell.angle_beta   90.00
_cell.angle_gamma   90.00
#
_symmetry.space_group_name_H-M   'P 1'
#
loop_
_entity.id
_entity.type
_entity.pdbx_description
1 polymer ?
#
loop_
_entity_poly.entity_id
_entity_poly.type
_entity_poly.pdbx_seq_one_letter_code
_entity_poly.pdbx_strand_id
1 'polypeptide(L)'
;MTFFCCTFSLQGGLRNSKHECTLSSQEYVHELRSGITEDKLLICLESLRVSLTSNPVSWVNNFGHEGLGLLLDALDKLLDKKQQESIDKRNQHKLIQCLKAFMNNKYGLQRILEDERSLLLLARAIDPKQTSMMTEIVKILSAICIIGEENILDKILAAMTIAAERNNKERFAPIVEGLENHEAQQLQVACMQLINALVTSPDDLDFRIHLRNEFLRCGLKKILPEMKETEELDIQLKVFNENKEEDSIELSHRLDDIRAEMEYPFVRLCHCTGKGLLGMSVLCRALPGLQV
;
A
#
# COMPACT_ATOMS: atom_id res chain seq x y z
N MET A 1 -30.51 -4.72 -19.23
CA MET A 1 -29.47 -5.18 -20.16
C MET A 1 -29.04 -6.57 -19.72
N THR A 2 -29.43 -7.54 -20.54
CA THR A 2 -28.85 -8.88 -20.74
C THR A 2 -28.24 -9.62 -19.54
N PHE A 3 -29.06 -10.50 -18.96
CA PHE A 3 -28.66 -11.69 -18.23
C PHE A 3 -27.97 -12.68 -19.19
N PHE A 4 -26.80 -13.19 -18.83
CA PHE A 4 -26.18 -14.33 -19.52
C PHE A 4 -26.19 -15.54 -18.58
N CYS A 5 -27.00 -16.54 -18.95
CA CYS A 5 -27.21 -17.78 -18.23
C CYS A 5 -26.26 -18.84 -18.82
N CYS A 6 -25.37 -19.42 -18.01
CA CYS A 6 -24.64 -20.64 -18.36
C CYS A 6 -25.28 -21.81 -17.63
N THR A 7 -25.94 -22.69 -18.39
CA THR A 7 -26.55 -23.93 -17.92
C THR A 7 -25.49 -25.04 -17.83
N PHE A 8 -25.37 -25.68 -16.67
CA PHE A 8 -24.84 -27.03 -16.57
C PHE A 8 -25.87 -27.93 -15.89
N SER A 9 -26.30 -28.95 -16.61
CA SER A 9 -27.34 -29.89 -16.22
C SER A 9 -26.82 -30.91 -15.20
N LEU A 10 -27.54 -31.11 -14.09
CA LEU A 10 -27.51 -32.34 -13.32
C LEU A 10 -28.94 -32.78 -13.01
N GLN A 11 -29.20 -34.03 -13.34
CA GLN A 11 -30.50 -34.69 -13.38
C GLN A 11 -30.82 -35.30 -12.02
N GLY A 12 -31.97 -34.94 -11.43
CA GLY A 12 -32.52 -35.64 -10.27
C GLY A 12 -33.52 -34.84 -9.44
N GLY A 13 -34.82 -35.14 -9.61
CA GLY A 13 -35.81 -35.12 -8.51
C GLY A 13 -36.37 -33.77 -8.04
N LEU A 14 -37.56 -33.45 -8.55
CA LEU A 14 -38.57 -32.47 -8.08
C LEU A 14 -38.30 -31.72 -6.74
N ARG A 15 -38.12 -30.40 -6.86
CA ARG A 15 -38.91 -29.40 -6.11
C ARG A 15 -38.87 -28.05 -6.84
N ASN A 16 -40.00 -27.68 -7.44
CA ASN A 16 -40.27 -26.33 -7.91
C ASN A 16 -40.30 -25.37 -6.72
N SER A 17 -39.31 -24.48 -6.60
CA SER A 17 -39.53 -23.15 -6.05
C SER A 17 -38.56 -22.19 -6.71
N LYS A 18 -39.12 -21.12 -7.31
CA LYS A 18 -38.40 -19.99 -7.90
C LYS A 18 -37.80 -19.11 -6.80
N HIS A 19 -36.85 -19.65 -6.06
CA HIS A 19 -35.87 -18.87 -5.33
C HIS A 19 -34.51 -19.28 -5.89
N GLU A 20 -33.86 -18.36 -6.60
CA GLU A 20 -32.40 -18.43 -6.73
C GLU A 20 -31.87 -18.51 -5.30
N CYS A 21 -31.53 -19.72 -4.85
CA CYS A 21 -31.06 -19.95 -3.49
C CYS A 21 -29.65 -19.36 -3.43
N THR A 22 -29.58 -18.08 -3.08
CA THR A 22 -28.33 -17.42 -2.76
C THR A 22 -27.75 -18.18 -1.58
N LEU A 23 -26.61 -18.83 -1.79
CA LEU A 23 -25.90 -19.55 -0.73
C LEU A 23 -25.75 -18.62 0.49
N SER A 24 -26.04 -19.17 1.66
CA SER A 24 -25.77 -18.51 2.93
C SER A 24 -24.26 -18.32 3.12
N SER A 25 -23.86 -17.35 3.94
CA SER A 25 -22.43 -17.12 4.21
C SER A 25 -21.74 -18.35 4.81
N GLN A 26 -22.45 -19.17 5.57
CA GLN A 26 -21.91 -20.38 6.18
C GLN A 26 -21.75 -21.54 5.19
N GLU A 27 -22.58 -21.60 4.14
CA GLU A 27 -22.37 -22.55 3.04
C GLU A 27 -21.08 -22.22 2.27
N TYR A 28 -20.80 -20.93 2.01
CA TYR A 28 -19.50 -20.53 1.42
C TYR A 28 -18.31 -20.91 2.30
N VAL A 29 -18.41 -20.69 3.61
CA VAL A 29 -17.37 -21.11 4.57
C VAL A 29 -17.12 -22.62 4.48
N HIS A 30 -18.19 -23.41 4.46
CA HIS A 30 -18.08 -24.86 4.31
C HIS A 30 -17.45 -25.27 2.97
N GLU A 31 -17.86 -24.65 1.86
CA GLU A 31 -17.29 -24.93 0.53
C GLU A 31 -15.79 -24.60 0.47
N LEU A 32 -15.39 -23.41 0.92
CA LEU A 32 -13.98 -22.99 0.96
C LEU A 32 -13.14 -23.92 1.84
N ARG A 33 -13.71 -24.41 2.94
CA ARG A 33 -13.05 -25.36 3.85
C ARG A 33 -12.91 -26.76 3.23
N SER A 34 -13.85 -27.17 2.39
CA SER A 34 -13.93 -28.54 1.86
C SER A 34 -12.83 -28.93 0.87
N GLY A 35 -11.95 -28.00 0.50
CA GLY A 35 -10.81 -28.28 -0.40
C GLY A 35 -11.24 -28.51 -1.84
N ILE A 36 -12.07 -27.62 -2.38
CA ILE A 36 -12.55 -27.67 -3.76
C ILE A 36 -11.40 -27.51 -4.78
N THR A 37 -11.57 -28.12 -5.96
CA THR A 37 -10.61 -28.03 -7.07
C THR A 37 -10.50 -26.59 -7.58
N GLU A 38 -9.38 -26.23 -8.23
CA GLU A 38 -9.08 -24.86 -8.66
C GLU A 38 -10.16 -24.26 -9.58
N ASP A 39 -10.75 -25.05 -10.48
CA ASP A 39 -11.86 -24.58 -11.34
C ASP A 39 -13.14 -24.29 -10.55
N LYS A 40 -13.46 -25.14 -9.57
CA LYS A 40 -14.64 -24.96 -8.70
C LYS A 40 -14.43 -23.80 -7.74
N LEU A 41 -13.19 -23.61 -7.28
CA LEU A 41 -12.79 -22.47 -6.46
C LEU A 41 -13.11 -21.17 -7.18
N LEU A 42 -12.74 -21.05 -8.46
CA LEU A 42 -13.00 -19.82 -9.20
C LEU A 42 -14.49 -19.48 -9.25
N ILE A 43 -15.33 -20.47 -9.55
CA ILE A 43 -16.80 -20.31 -9.61
C ILE A 43 -17.36 -19.92 -8.24
N CYS A 44 -16.91 -20.60 -7.18
CA CYS A 44 -17.28 -20.29 -5.79
C CYS A 44 -16.91 -18.85 -5.43
N LEU A 45 -15.69 -18.41 -5.74
CA LEU A 45 -15.21 -17.06 -5.46
C LEU A 45 -15.93 -15.98 -6.28
N GLU A 46 -16.28 -16.26 -7.54
CA GLU A 46 -17.11 -15.36 -8.36
C GLU A 46 -18.49 -15.14 -7.74
N SER A 47 -19.14 -16.20 -7.29
CA SER A 47 -20.42 -16.15 -6.59
C SER A 47 -20.31 -15.45 -5.22
N LEU A 48 -19.25 -15.76 -4.46
CA LEU A 48 -18.96 -15.15 -3.16
C LEU A 48 -18.70 -13.65 -3.29
N ARG A 49 -17.94 -13.21 -4.30
CA ARG A 49 -17.69 -11.78 -4.55
C ARG A 49 -18.99 -11.02 -4.76
N VAL A 50 -19.91 -11.57 -5.57
CA VAL A 50 -21.24 -10.97 -5.75
C VAL A 50 -21.97 -10.90 -4.41
N SER A 51 -22.01 -12.00 -3.68
CA SER A 51 -22.69 -12.11 -2.38
C SER A 51 -22.15 -11.12 -1.33
N LEU A 52 -20.84 -10.91 -1.27
CA LEU A 52 -20.19 -9.94 -0.39
C LEU A 52 -20.57 -8.49 -0.74
N THR A 53 -20.81 -8.20 -2.03
CA THR A 53 -21.17 -6.85 -2.49
C THR A 53 -22.66 -6.54 -2.41
N SER A 54 -23.53 -7.52 -2.60
CA SER A 54 -24.98 -7.30 -2.74
C SER A 54 -25.78 -7.51 -1.46
N ASN A 55 -25.24 -8.27 -0.50
CA ASN A 55 -25.93 -8.56 0.76
C ASN A 55 -25.64 -7.49 1.83
N PRO A 56 -26.51 -7.36 2.85
CA PRO A 56 -26.29 -6.43 3.95
C PRO A 56 -25.02 -6.76 4.75
N VAL A 57 -24.50 -5.78 5.49
CA VAL A 57 -23.31 -5.94 6.35
C VAL A 57 -23.49 -7.06 7.38
N SER A 58 -24.71 -7.37 7.82
CA SER A 58 -24.99 -8.52 8.69
C SER A 58 -24.61 -9.87 8.06
N TRP A 59 -24.73 -10.00 6.74
CA TRP A 59 -24.29 -11.18 6.00
C TRP A 59 -22.75 -11.29 6.01
N VAL A 60 -22.07 -10.16 5.80
CA VAL A 60 -20.60 -10.05 5.87
C VAL A 60 -20.10 -10.35 7.28
N ASN A 61 -20.81 -9.89 8.32
CA ASN A 61 -20.52 -10.23 9.72
C ASN A 61 -20.62 -11.74 9.96
N ASN A 62 -21.62 -12.40 9.36
CA ASN A 62 -21.81 -13.84 9.50
C ASN A 62 -20.80 -14.67 8.69
N PHE A 63 -20.28 -14.14 7.58
CA PHE A 63 -19.12 -14.72 6.90
C PHE A 63 -17.85 -14.55 7.76
N GLY A 64 -17.68 -13.33 8.27
CA GLY A 64 -16.86 -13.02 9.43
C GLY A 64 -15.39 -13.40 9.35
N HIS A 65 -14.79 -13.56 10.53
CA HIS A 65 -13.38 -13.90 10.70
C HIS A 65 -13.04 -15.28 10.10
N GLU A 66 -13.94 -16.25 10.23
CA GLU A 66 -13.73 -17.60 9.69
C GLU A 66 -13.63 -17.59 8.16
N GLY A 67 -14.58 -16.93 7.48
CA GLY A 67 -14.56 -16.78 6.04
C GLY A 67 -13.35 -15.97 5.55
N LEU A 68 -13.01 -14.87 6.23
CA LEU A 68 -11.79 -14.10 5.92
C LEU A 68 -10.54 -14.98 6.03
N GLY A 69 -10.39 -15.73 7.13
CA GLY A 69 -9.26 -16.63 7.33
C GLY A 69 -9.11 -17.65 6.20
N LEU A 70 -10.21 -18.23 5.72
CA LEU A 70 -10.19 -19.16 4.59
C LEU A 70 -9.78 -18.50 3.26
N LEU A 71 -10.19 -17.25 3.02
CA LEU A 71 -9.75 -16.49 1.84
C LEU A 71 -8.25 -16.20 1.89
N LEU A 72 -7.74 -15.80 3.06
CA LEU A 72 -6.32 -15.53 3.26
C LEU A 72 -5.48 -16.81 3.14
N ASP A 73 -5.94 -17.92 3.72
CA ASP A 73 -5.27 -19.22 3.62
C ASP A 73 -5.22 -19.72 2.16
N ALA A 74 -6.31 -19.52 1.40
CA ALA A 74 -6.34 -19.84 -0.03
C ALA A 74 -5.37 -18.96 -0.82
N LEU A 75 -5.32 -17.66 -0.53
CA LEU A 75 -4.40 -16.73 -1.18
C LEU A 75 -2.94 -17.10 -0.88
N ASP A 76 -2.62 -17.37 0.38
CA ASP A 76 -1.26 -17.74 0.81
C ASP A 76 -0.77 -19.01 0.09
N LYS A 77 -1.61 -20.06 0.07
CA LYS A 77 -1.32 -21.30 -0.67
C LYS A 77 -1.07 -21.06 -2.15
N LEU A 78 -1.88 -20.21 -2.78
CA LEU A 78 -1.71 -19.88 -4.20
C LEU A 78 -0.44 -19.06 -4.42
N LEU A 79 -0.07 -18.14 -3.53
CA LEU A 79 1.17 -17.35 -3.66
C LEU A 79 2.43 -18.19 -3.44
N ASP A 80 2.37 -19.24 -2.61
CA ASP A 80 3.50 -20.16 -2.35
C ASP A 80 3.71 -21.22 -3.46
N LYS A 81 2.75 -21.36 -4.39
CA LYS A 81 2.85 -22.33 -5.48
C LYS A 81 3.99 -21.94 -6.43
N LYS A 82 5.03 -22.80 -6.51
CA LYS A 82 6.23 -22.57 -7.33
C LYS A 82 5.95 -22.48 -8.83
N GLN A 83 5.00 -23.29 -9.31
CA GLN A 83 4.57 -23.31 -10.71
C GLN A 83 3.14 -22.78 -10.77
N GLN A 84 3.01 -21.56 -11.28
CA GLN A 84 1.74 -20.85 -11.40
C GLN A 84 1.10 -21.17 -12.74
N GLU A 85 -0.09 -21.74 -12.70
CA GLU A 85 -0.95 -21.93 -13.87
C GLU A 85 -1.83 -20.70 -14.10
N SER A 86 -2.47 -20.64 -15.28
CA SER A 86 -3.40 -19.55 -15.60
C SER A 86 -4.58 -19.49 -14.62
N ILE A 87 -5.06 -20.66 -14.18
CA ILE A 87 -6.17 -20.74 -13.22
C ILE A 87 -5.78 -20.22 -11.84
N ASP A 88 -4.53 -20.41 -11.40
CA ASP A 88 -4.02 -19.89 -10.12
C ASP A 88 -4.08 -18.37 -10.08
N LYS A 89 -3.63 -17.71 -11.16
CA LYS A 89 -3.66 -16.25 -11.29
C LYS A 89 -5.08 -15.70 -11.28
N ARG A 90 -6.01 -16.39 -11.95
CA ARG A 90 -7.44 -16.03 -11.94
C ARG A 90 -8.03 -16.16 -10.54
N ASN A 91 -7.69 -17.23 -9.82
CA ASN A 91 -8.11 -17.44 -8.44
C ASN A 91 -7.52 -16.37 -7.49
N GLN A 92 -6.23 -16.07 -7.60
CA GLN A 92 -5.58 -14.98 -6.84
C GLN A 92 -6.31 -13.65 -7.06
N HIS A 93 -6.55 -13.26 -8.31
CA HIS A 93 -7.25 -12.02 -8.62
C HIS A 93 -8.67 -12.02 -8.06
N LYS A 94 -9.39 -13.15 -8.15
CA LYS A 94 -10.73 -13.26 -7.58
C LYS A 94 -10.74 -13.17 -6.05
N LEU A 95 -9.75 -13.76 -5.38
CA LEU A 95 -9.57 -13.63 -3.93
C LEU A 95 -9.35 -12.17 -3.53
N ILE A 96 -8.50 -11.43 -4.25
CA ILE A 96 -8.33 -9.98 -4.03
C ILE A 96 -9.65 -9.23 -4.20
N GLN A 97 -10.46 -9.56 -5.21
CA GLN A 97 -11.78 -8.97 -5.40
C GLN A 97 -12.76 -9.30 -4.26
N CYS A 98 -12.70 -10.52 -3.71
CA CYS A 98 -13.47 -10.90 -2.52
C CYS A 98 -13.00 -10.10 -1.28
N LEU A 99 -11.69 -9.97 -1.05
CA LEU A 99 -11.15 -9.17 0.05
C LEU A 99 -11.58 -7.70 -0.06
N LYS A 100 -11.52 -7.13 -1.27
CA LYS A 100 -12.00 -5.78 -1.58
C LYS A 100 -13.49 -5.61 -1.25
N ALA A 101 -14.31 -6.58 -1.64
CA ALA A 101 -15.74 -6.55 -1.33
C ALA A 101 -16.00 -6.67 0.18
N PHE A 102 -15.27 -7.56 0.85
CA PHE A 102 -15.37 -7.77 2.29
C PHE A 102 -15.01 -6.51 3.09
N MET A 103 -13.95 -5.79 2.71
CA MET A 103 -13.52 -4.54 3.38
C MET A 103 -14.35 -3.30 3.06
N ASN A 104 -15.32 -3.39 2.14
CA ASN A 104 -16.15 -2.25 1.75
C ASN A 104 -17.23 -1.89 2.79
N ASN A 105 -16.89 -2.03 4.07
CA ASN A 105 -17.68 -1.65 5.24
C ASN A 105 -16.75 -1.63 6.46
N LYS A 106 -17.16 -0.91 7.52
CA LYS A 106 -16.33 -0.74 8.72
C LYS A 106 -15.91 -2.07 9.36
N TYR A 107 -16.82 -3.03 9.45
CA TYR A 107 -16.52 -4.33 10.06
C TYR A 107 -15.43 -5.08 9.30
N GLY A 108 -15.58 -5.23 7.99
CA GLY A 108 -14.64 -6.01 7.19
C GLY A 108 -13.26 -5.34 7.10
N LEU A 109 -13.22 -4.01 7.06
CA LEU A 109 -11.97 -3.27 7.16
C LEU A 109 -11.28 -3.53 8.50
N GLN A 110 -11.99 -3.37 9.63
CA GLN A 110 -11.44 -3.64 10.97
C GLN A 110 -10.87 -5.05 11.07
N ARG A 111 -11.59 -6.06 10.58
CA ARG A 111 -11.13 -7.46 10.57
C ARG A 111 -9.84 -7.67 9.80
N ILE A 112 -9.66 -7.00 8.66
CA ILE A 112 -8.42 -7.09 7.88
C ILE A 112 -7.26 -6.37 8.58
N LEU A 113 -7.51 -5.29 9.31
CA LEU A 113 -6.48 -4.59 10.07
C LEU A 113 -6.08 -5.30 11.37
N GLU A 114 -6.98 -6.12 11.92
CA GLU A 114 -6.75 -6.97 13.10
C GLU A 114 -5.95 -8.25 12.78
N ASP A 115 -6.04 -8.79 11.55
CA ASP A 115 -5.30 -9.98 11.13
C ASP A 115 -3.88 -9.65 10.65
N GLU A 116 -2.87 -10.15 11.35
CA GLU A 116 -1.45 -9.84 11.11
C GLU A 116 -0.93 -10.26 9.73
N ARG A 117 -1.58 -11.23 9.06
CA ARG A 117 -1.14 -11.77 7.77
C ARG A 117 -1.71 -10.97 6.61
N SER A 118 -2.83 -10.29 6.81
CA SER A 118 -3.60 -9.66 5.72
C SER A 118 -2.79 -8.66 4.90
N LEU A 119 -2.11 -7.71 5.56
CA LEU A 119 -1.28 -6.72 4.85
C LEU A 119 -0.07 -7.37 4.18
N LEU A 120 0.54 -8.38 4.81
CA LEU A 120 1.65 -9.13 4.23
C LEU A 120 1.22 -9.87 2.96
N LEU A 121 0.06 -10.52 2.96
CA LEU A 121 -0.45 -11.24 1.79
C LEU A 121 -0.82 -10.27 0.65
N LEU A 122 -1.41 -9.12 0.96
CA LEU A 122 -1.64 -8.06 -0.02
C LEU A 122 -0.31 -7.58 -0.61
N ALA A 123 0.69 -7.28 0.22
CA ALA A 123 2.01 -6.85 -0.25
C ALA A 123 2.71 -7.91 -1.11
N ARG A 124 2.63 -9.19 -0.72
CA ARG A 124 3.18 -10.31 -1.50
C ARG A 124 2.48 -10.53 -2.84
N ALA A 125 1.22 -10.17 -2.96
CA ALA A 125 0.45 -10.30 -4.20
C ALA A 125 0.71 -9.15 -5.20
N ILE A 126 1.52 -8.14 -4.84
CA ILE A 126 1.92 -7.08 -5.77
C ILE A 126 2.86 -7.66 -6.83
N ASP A 127 2.33 -7.84 -8.04
CA ASP A 127 3.07 -8.35 -9.21
C ASP A 127 2.78 -7.48 -10.44
N PRO A 128 3.77 -6.73 -10.97
CA PRO A 128 3.64 -5.90 -12.17
C PRO A 128 3.20 -6.68 -13.42
N LYS A 129 3.42 -8.01 -13.44
CA LYS A 129 2.98 -8.87 -14.54
C LYS A 129 1.48 -9.17 -14.50
N GLN A 130 0.81 -8.92 -13.37
CA GLN A 130 -0.63 -9.10 -13.18
C GLN A 130 -1.31 -7.74 -12.99
N THR A 131 -1.25 -6.88 -14.01
CA THR A 131 -1.61 -5.45 -13.95
C THR A 131 -2.98 -5.18 -13.32
N SER A 132 -4.03 -5.92 -13.69
CA SER A 132 -5.38 -5.73 -13.13
C SER A 132 -5.45 -6.06 -11.64
N MET A 133 -4.83 -7.16 -11.22
CA MET A 133 -4.79 -7.57 -9.81
C MET A 133 -3.96 -6.59 -8.99
N MET A 134 -2.77 -6.23 -9.47
CA MET A 134 -1.90 -5.26 -8.82
C MET A 134 -2.60 -3.91 -8.67
N THR A 135 -3.31 -3.43 -9.69
CA THR A 135 -4.10 -2.19 -9.64
C THR A 135 -5.09 -2.20 -8.49
N GLU A 136 -5.78 -3.32 -8.26
CA GLU A 136 -6.70 -3.45 -7.12
C GLU A 136 -5.97 -3.43 -5.78
N ILE A 137 -4.87 -4.17 -5.67
CA ILE A 137 -4.07 -4.26 -4.43
C ILE A 137 -3.51 -2.90 -4.04
N VAL A 138 -2.87 -2.17 -4.97
CA VAL A 138 -2.28 -0.87 -4.64
C VAL A 138 -3.35 0.17 -4.29
N LYS A 139 -4.56 0.09 -4.88
CA LYS A 139 -5.71 0.92 -4.47
C LYS A 139 -6.19 0.58 -3.06
N ILE A 140 -6.25 -0.70 -2.72
CA ILE A 140 -6.58 -1.16 -1.35
C ILE A 140 -5.56 -0.62 -0.35
N LEU A 141 -4.26 -0.80 -0.62
CA LEU A 141 -3.20 -0.32 0.27
C LEU A 141 -3.19 1.20 0.39
N SER A 142 -3.45 1.93 -0.70
CA SER A 142 -3.60 3.40 -0.67
C SER A 142 -4.73 3.82 0.25
N ALA A 143 -5.91 3.19 0.10
CA ALA A 143 -7.07 3.49 0.94
C ALA A 143 -6.81 3.17 2.42
N ILE A 144 -6.16 2.03 2.72
CA ILE A 144 -5.80 1.65 4.09
C ILE A 144 -4.77 2.63 4.67
N CYS A 145 -3.79 3.08 3.88
CA CYS A 145 -2.79 4.05 4.32
C CYS A 145 -3.42 5.41 4.69
N ILE A 146 -4.45 5.83 3.96
CA ILE A 146 -5.14 7.12 4.19
C ILE A 146 -6.16 7.03 5.32
N ILE A 147 -6.92 5.93 5.40
CA ILE A 147 -8.04 5.78 6.35
C ILE A 147 -7.59 5.19 7.68
N GLY A 148 -6.51 4.41 7.69
CA GLY A 148 -6.09 3.67 8.86
C GLY A 148 -5.64 4.58 10.00
N GLU A 149 -5.73 4.04 11.20
CA GLU A 149 -5.36 4.72 12.45
C GLU A 149 -3.84 4.61 12.70
N GLU A 150 -3.38 5.07 13.86
CA GLU A 150 -1.96 5.11 14.23
C GLU A 150 -1.20 3.82 13.91
N ASN A 151 0.03 3.96 13.40
CA ASN A 151 0.96 2.88 13.02
C ASN A 151 0.53 2.03 11.81
N ILE A 152 -0.56 2.33 11.11
CA ILE A 152 -0.95 1.55 9.93
C ILE A 152 0.11 1.64 8.81
N LEU A 153 0.71 2.81 8.63
CA LEU A 153 1.76 3.04 7.65
C LEU A 153 2.96 2.13 7.93
N ASP A 154 3.41 2.05 9.19
CA ASP A 154 4.53 1.20 9.59
C ASP A 154 4.23 -0.27 9.31
N LYS A 155 3.00 -0.73 9.56
CA LYS A 155 2.57 -2.09 9.23
C LYS A 155 2.60 -2.36 7.72
N ILE A 156 2.13 -1.41 6.91
CA ILE A 156 2.20 -1.52 5.44
C ILE A 156 3.66 -1.59 4.97
N LEU A 157 4.50 -0.67 5.45
CA LEU A 157 5.92 -0.62 5.08
C LEU A 157 6.68 -1.88 5.53
N ALA A 158 6.38 -2.41 6.72
CA ALA A 158 6.94 -3.68 7.19
C ALA A 158 6.51 -4.86 6.30
N ALA A 159 5.21 -4.94 5.97
CA ALA A 159 4.69 -5.96 5.06
C ALA A 159 5.36 -5.91 3.68
N MET A 160 5.51 -4.72 3.10
CA MET A 160 6.22 -4.52 1.83
C MET A 160 7.70 -4.92 1.92
N THR A 161 8.37 -4.58 3.02
CA THR A 161 9.77 -4.93 3.26
C THR A 161 9.94 -6.46 3.31
N ILE A 162 9.14 -7.15 4.12
CA ILE A 162 9.17 -8.63 4.23
C ILE A 162 8.86 -9.29 2.88
N ALA A 163 7.88 -8.77 2.12
CA ALA A 163 7.54 -9.30 0.80
C ALA A 163 8.70 -9.14 -0.21
N ALA A 164 9.44 -8.04 -0.12
CA ALA A 164 10.55 -7.73 -1.01
C ALA A 164 11.81 -8.53 -0.70
N GLU A 165 12.13 -8.70 0.59
CA GLU A 165 13.24 -9.56 1.06
C GLU A 165 13.09 -10.99 0.56
N ARG A 166 11.87 -11.55 0.58
CA ARG A 166 11.59 -12.89 0.02
C ARG A 166 11.96 -13.02 -1.45
N ASN A 167 11.93 -11.91 -2.19
CA ASN A 167 12.21 -11.87 -3.63
C ASN A 167 13.59 -11.28 -3.96
N ASN A 168 14.42 -10.95 -2.95
CA ASN A 168 15.70 -10.24 -3.10
C ASN A 168 15.57 -8.97 -3.96
N LYS A 169 14.51 -8.19 -3.72
CA LYS A 169 14.25 -6.91 -4.38
C LYS A 169 14.14 -5.77 -3.36
N GLU A 170 14.30 -4.54 -3.84
CA GLU A 170 13.91 -3.34 -3.10
C GLU A 170 12.40 -3.30 -2.92
N ARG A 171 11.92 -2.84 -1.75
CA ARG A 171 10.48 -2.89 -1.40
C ARG A 171 9.56 -2.07 -2.30
N PHE A 172 10.10 -1.04 -2.92
CA PHE A 172 9.35 -0.18 -3.83
C PHE A 172 9.56 -0.52 -5.31
N ALA A 173 10.48 -1.43 -5.66
CA ALA A 173 10.74 -1.78 -7.04
C ALA A 173 9.48 -2.23 -7.80
N PRO A 174 8.61 -3.12 -7.27
CA PRO A 174 7.39 -3.51 -7.99
C PRO A 174 6.44 -2.34 -8.30
N ILE A 175 6.33 -1.36 -7.40
CA ILE A 175 5.47 -0.18 -7.62
C ILE A 175 6.04 0.70 -8.73
N VAL A 176 7.35 0.88 -8.74
CA VAL A 176 8.06 1.63 -9.77
C VAL A 176 8.00 0.92 -11.12
N GLU A 177 8.19 -0.40 -11.16
CA GLU A 177 7.99 -1.25 -12.36
C GLU A 177 6.55 -1.10 -12.91
N GLY A 178 5.53 -0.98 -12.04
CA GLY A 178 4.14 -0.75 -12.44
C GLY A 178 3.90 0.61 -13.12
N LEU A 179 4.66 1.65 -12.75
CA LEU A 179 4.60 2.97 -13.38
C LEU A 179 5.23 3.00 -14.78
N GLU A 180 6.25 2.17 -15.03
CA GLU A 180 6.90 2.08 -16.35
C GLU A 180 6.00 1.46 -17.42
N ASN A 181 4.93 0.76 -17.02
CA ASN A 181 4.03 0.11 -17.96
C ASN A 181 3.07 1.10 -18.63
N HIS A 182 3.52 1.71 -19.74
CA HIS A 182 2.77 2.68 -20.53
C HIS A 182 1.46 2.14 -21.15
N GLU A 183 1.29 0.82 -21.25
CA GLU A 183 0.07 0.20 -21.76
C GLU A 183 -1.03 0.10 -20.67
N ALA A 184 -0.65 0.20 -19.40
CA ALA A 184 -1.54 0.01 -18.25
C ALA A 184 -1.78 1.32 -17.49
N GLN A 185 -2.41 2.31 -18.13
CA GLN A 185 -2.66 3.64 -17.55
C GLN A 185 -3.34 3.60 -16.17
N GLN A 186 -4.31 2.70 -15.96
CA GLN A 186 -4.97 2.54 -14.66
C GLN A 186 -4.02 2.06 -13.57
N LEU A 187 -3.03 1.23 -13.92
CA LEU A 187 -2.00 0.79 -12.99
C LEU A 187 -1.05 1.96 -12.67
N GLN A 188 -0.69 2.78 -13.66
CA GLN A 188 0.18 3.93 -13.45
C GLN A 188 -0.44 4.92 -12.45
N VAL A 189 -1.71 5.30 -12.66
CA VAL A 189 -2.45 6.16 -11.73
C VAL A 189 -2.50 5.54 -10.32
N ALA A 190 -2.80 4.24 -10.23
CA ALA A 190 -2.92 3.55 -8.96
C ALA A 190 -1.58 3.40 -8.21
N CYS A 191 -0.47 3.20 -8.92
CA CYS A 191 0.87 3.17 -8.33
C CYS A 191 1.27 4.56 -7.84
N MET A 192 1.00 5.62 -8.62
CA MET A 192 1.29 6.99 -8.20
C MET A 192 0.44 7.40 -6.99
N GLN A 193 -0.82 6.97 -6.95
CA GLN A 193 -1.69 7.15 -5.80
C GLN A 193 -1.15 6.48 -4.53
N LEU A 194 -0.60 5.25 -4.64
CA LEU A 194 0.02 4.57 -3.50
C LEU A 194 1.30 5.30 -3.05
N ILE A 195 2.12 5.76 -3.99
CA ILE A 195 3.31 6.56 -3.66
C ILE A 195 2.90 7.80 -2.88
N ASN A 196 1.92 8.56 -3.39
CA ASN A 196 1.39 9.74 -2.71
C ASN A 196 0.90 9.40 -1.30
N ALA A 197 0.06 8.38 -1.16
CA ALA A 197 -0.43 7.94 0.15
C ALA A 197 0.73 7.63 1.12
N LEU A 198 1.75 6.89 0.70
CA LEU A 198 2.87 6.52 1.56
C LEU A 198 3.77 7.71 1.93
N VAL A 199 4.02 8.66 1.01
CA VAL A 199 4.92 9.80 1.27
C VAL A 199 4.24 10.96 1.98
N THR A 200 2.92 11.11 1.84
CA THR A 200 2.16 12.18 2.51
C THR A 200 1.56 11.75 3.84
N SER A 201 1.47 10.45 4.14
CA SER A 201 0.92 9.95 5.41
C SER A 201 1.75 10.30 6.66
N PRO A 202 3.10 10.31 6.65
CA PRO A 202 3.87 10.69 7.83
C PRO A 202 3.77 12.17 8.21
N ASP A 203 3.60 12.44 9.50
CA ASP A 203 3.73 13.79 10.06
C ASP A 203 5.20 14.26 10.13
N ASP A 204 6.14 13.32 10.31
CA ASP A 204 7.57 13.61 10.41
C ASP A 204 8.20 13.91 9.04
N LEU A 205 8.73 15.13 8.89
CA LEU A 205 9.38 15.59 7.66
C LEU A 205 10.54 14.70 7.22
N ASP A 206 11.38 14.27 8.17
CA ASP A 206 12.57 13.46 7.87
C ASP A 206 12.15 12.10 7.29
N PHE A 207 11.07 11.52 7.80
CA PHE A 207 10.49 10.28 7.29
C PHE A 207 9.82 10.44 5.92
N ARG A 208 9.09 11.54 5.67
CA ARG A 208 8.55 11.85 4.32
C ARG A 208 9.67 11.95 3.29
N ILE A 209 10.73 12.70 3.61
CA ILE A 209 11.92 12.86 2.75
C ILE A 209 12.61 11.51 2.54
N HIS A 210 12.73 10.69 3.58
CA HIS A 210 13.33 9.36 3.49
C HIS A 210 12.58 8.46 2.48
N LEU A 211 11.26 8.32 2.63
CA LEU A 211 10.43 7.51 1.75
C LEU A 211 10.47 8.01 0.30
N ARG A 212 10.35 9.33 0.10
CA ARG A 212 10.44 9.93 -1.24
C ARG A 212 11.78 9.65 -1.90
N ASN A 213 12.88 9.83 -1.17
CA ASN A 213 14.22 9.56 -1.70
C ASN A 213 14.43 8.08 -2.02
N GLU A 214 13.80 7.17 -1.28
CA GLU A 214 13.84 5.73 -1.56
C GLU A 214 13.15 5.40 -2.90
N PHE A 215 11.95 5.93 -3.15
CA PHE A 215 11.28 5.78 -4.44
C PHE A 215 12.13 6.35 -5.59
N LEU A 216 12.73 7.52 -5.40
CA LEU A 216 13.62 8.13 -6.40
C LEU A 216 14.83 7.25 -6.71
N ARG A 217 15.43 6.60 -5.71
CA ARG A 217 16.53 5.63 -5.89
C ARG A 217 16.08 4.34 -6.59
N CYS A 218 14.84 3.92 -6.36
CA CYS A 218 14.25 2.76 -7.04
C CYS A 218 13.97 2.98 -8.54
N GLY A 219 14.19 4.18 -9.07
CA GLY A 219 14.05 4.49 -10.50
C GLY A 219 13.01 5.56 -10.82
N LEU A 220 12.17 5.96 -9.84
CA LEU A 220 11.08 6.93 -10.06
C LEU A 220 11.57 8.22 -10.73
N LYS A 221 12.76 8.72 -10.35
CA LYS A 221 13.34 9.94 -10.91
C LYS A 221 13.47 9.91 -12.44
N LYS A 222 13.76 8.75 -13.01
CA LYS A 222 13.94 8.58 -14.47
C LYS A 222 12.61 8.45 -15.21
N ILE A 223 11.59 7.92 -14.54
CA ILE A 223 10.29 7.62 -15.13
C ILE A 223 9.42 8.87 -15.20
N LEU A 224 9.44 9.71 -14.15
CA LEU A 224 8.58 10.90 -14.06
C LEU A 224 8.59 11.77 -15.33
N PRO A 225 9.73 12.08 -15.98
CA PRO A 225 9.75 12.89 -17.21
C PRO A 225 9.20 12.18 -18.46
N GLU A 226 9.13 10.85 -18.47
CA GLU A 226 8.74 10.04 -19.63
C GLU A 226 7.26 9.62 -19.60
N MET A 227 6.55 9.91 -18.49
CA MET A 227 5.16 9.53 -18.30
C MET A 227 4.24 10.33 -19.22
N LYS A 228 3.40 9.62 -19.98
CA LYS A 228 2.33 10.25 -20.76
C LYS A 228 1.20 10.66 -19.83
N GLU A 229 1.02 11.97 -19.69
CA GLU A 229 0.00 12.57 -18.82
C GLU A 229 -1.40 12.22 -19.34
N THR A 230 -2.11 11.39 -18.58
CA THR A 230 -3.58 11.40 -18.56
C THR A 230 -4.03 12.41 -17.51
N GLU A 231 -5.26 12.93 -17.61
CA GLU A 231 -5.77 13.90 -16.63
C GLU A 231 -5.70 13.36 -15.18
N GLU A 232 -6.05 12.09 -14.96
CA GLU A 232 -5.95 11.47 -13.64
C GLU A 232 -4.51 11.34 -13.14
N LEU A 233 -3.57 11.02 -14.03
CA LEU A 233 -2.16 10.86 -13.68
C LEU A 233 -1.51 12.21 -13.40
N ASP A 234 -1.84 13.23 -14.18
CA ASP A 234 -1.38 14.60 -13.99
C ASP A 234 -1.77 15.14 -12.61
N ILE A 235 -3.00 14.88 -12.16
CA ILE A 235 -3.44 15.21 -10.79
C ILE A 235 -2.53 14.54 -9.75
N GLN A 236 -2.20 13.26 -9.91
CA GLN A 236 -1.32 12.55 -8.96
C GLN A 236 0.13 13.07 -8.99
N LEU A 237 0.64 13.42 -10.17
CA LEU A 237 1.98 14.01 -10.32
C LEU A 237 2.05 15.40 -9.70
N LYS A 238 1.00 16.21 -9.87
CA LYS A 238 0.87 17.52 -9.25
C LYS A 238 0.89 17.42 -7.72
N VAL A 239 0.08 16.53 -7.14
CA VAL A 239 0.07 16.29 -5.68
C VAL A 239 1.47 15.93 -5.18
N PHE A 240 2.18 15.04 -5.88
CA PHE A 240 3.53 14.65 -5.50
C PHE A 240 4.53 15.82 -5.53
N ASN A 241 4.45 16.67 -6.57
CA ASN A 241 5.34 17.81 -6.74
C ASN A 241 5.05 18.93 -5.74
N GLU A 242 3.76 19.24 -5.50
CA GLU A 242 3.35 20.24 -4.51
C GLU A 242 3.80 19.83 -3.11
N ASN A 243 3.55 18.58 -2.71
CA ASN A 243 3.99 18.08 -1.41
C ASN A 243 5.52 18.03 -1.27
N LYS A 244 6.26 17.77 -2.35
CA LYS A 244 7.72 17.86 -2.35
C LYS A 244 8.22 19.30 -2.14
N GLU A 245 7.54 20.29 -2.73
CA GLU A 245 7.89 21.70 -2.56
C GLU A 245 7.59 22.17 -1.12
N GLU A 246 6.45 21.75 -0.56
CA GLU A 246 6.10 22.00 0.85
C GLU A 246 7.18 21.45 1.80
N ASP A 247 7.63 20.21 1.60
CA ASP A 247 8.72 19.61 2.38
C ASP A 247 10.04 20.40 2.24
N SER A 248 10.32 20.96 1.06
CA SER A 248 11.50 21.80 0.82
C SER A 248 11.43 23.13 1.57
N ILE A 249 10.24 23.74 1.61
CA ILE A 249 9.99 24.98 2.36
C ILE A 249 10.12 24.71 3.87
N GLU A 250 9.52 23.65 4.38
CA GLU A 250 9.62 23.26 5.79
C GLU A 250 11.08 23.00 6.20
N LEU A 251 11.84 22.28 5.36
CA LEU A 251 13.27 22.06 5.60
C LEU A 251 14.07 23.37 5.59
N SER A 252 13.77 24.30 4.69
CA SER A 252 14.41 25.61 4.66
C SER A 252 14.18 26.38 5.95
N HIS A 253 12.94 26.38 6.47
CA HIS A 253 12.63 27.02 7.75
C HIS A 253 13.41 26.39 8.91
N ARG A 254 13.48 25.05 9.00
CA ARG A 254 14.31 24.36 10.01
C ARG A 254 15.79 24.77 9.92
N LEU A 255 16.33 24.95 8.71
CA LEU A 255 17.71 25.38 8.51
C LEU A 255 17.96 26.83 8.96
N ASP A 256 17.00 27.72 8.71
CA ASP A 256 17.11 29.12 9.13
C ASP A 256 16.98 29.27 10.65
N ASP A 257 16.12 28.48 11.29
CA ASP A 257 16.04 28.41 12.76
C ASP A 257 17.37 27.95 13.38
N ILE A 258 17.97 26.88 12.83
CA ILE A 258 19.30 26.40 13.27
C ILE A 258 20.36 27.49 13.09
N ARG A 259 20.36 28.20 11.95
CA ARG A 259 21.31 29.30 11.71
C ARG A 259 21.16 30.40 12.75
N ALA A 260 19.93 30.81 13.05
CA ALA A 260 19.66 31.83 14.06
C ALA A 260 20.14 31.42 15.46
N GLU A 261 19.93 30.16 15.85
CA GLU A 261 20.43 29.63 17.13
C GLU A 261 21.96 29.54 17.17
N MET A 262 22.59 29.17 16.05
CA MET A 262 24.04 29.02 15.92
C MET A 262 24.78 30.35 15.76
N GLU A 263 24.09 31.46 15.50
CA GLU A 263 24.68 32.81 15.45
C GLU A 263 24.84 33.42 16.86
N TYR A 264 24.06 32.95 17.85
CA TYR A 264 24.09 33.43 19.24
C TYR A 264 25.37 33.13 20.07
N PRO A 265 26.15 32.05 19.84
CA PRO A 265 27.41 31.81 20.56
C PRO A 265 28.53 32.81 20.22
N PHE A 266 28.58 33.34 18.99
CA PHE A 266 29.65 34.25 18.57
C PHE A 266 29.46 35.69 19.08
N VAL A 267 28.21 36.16 19.19
CA VAL A 267 27.93 37.54 19.62
C VAL A 267 28.20 37.73 21.12
N ARG A 268 28.01 36.71 21.97
CA ARG A 268 28.35 36.81 23.40
C ARG A 268 29.84 36.67 23.70
N LEU A 269 30.63 35.97 22.87
CA LEU A 269 32.09 36.02 22.97
C LEU A 269 32.61 37.44 22.69
N CYS A 270 32.02 38.14 21.72
CA CYS A 270 32.35 39.55 21.46
C CYS A 270 31.77 40.53 22.51
N HIS A 271 30.59 40.26 23.09
CA HIS A 271 30.01 41.13 24.13
C HIS A 271 30.60 40.93 25.53
N CYS A 272 31.12 39.75 25.86
CA CYS A 272 31.90 39.54 27.09
C CYS A 272 33.30 40.20 27.01
N THR A 273 33.79 40.54 25.83
CA THR A 273 34.99 41.40 25.67
C THR A 273 34.71 42.91 25.78
N GLY A 274 33.46 43.31 26.04
CA GLY A 274 33.05 44.70 26.25
C GLY A 274 33.51 45.34 27.57
N LYS A 275 34.22 44.61 28.43
CA LYS A 275 34.99 45.21 29.54
C LYS A 275 36.39 44.60 29.60
N GLY A 276 37.36 45.39 29.16
CA GLY A 276 38.75 45.25 29.57
C GLY A 276 39.65 44.60 28.53
N LEU A 277 40.59 45.42 28.05
CA LEU A 277 41.82 45.08 27.33
C LEU A 277 42.76 44.07 28.06
N LEU A 278 42.25 43.15 28.88
CA LEU A 278 43.05 42.24 29.72
C LEU A 278 42.82 40.74 29.42
N GLY A 279 41.75 40.35 28.72
CA GLY A 279 41.41 38.94 28.48
C GLY A 279 42.10 38.27 27.27
N MET A 280 42.55 39.04 26.28
CA MET A 280 43.18 38.49 25.06
C MET A 280 44.58 37.90 25.29
N SER A 281 45.16 38.10 26.48
CA SER A 281 46.48 37.56 26.84
C SER A 281 46.46 36.08 27.25
N VAL A 282 45.28 35.51 27.56
CA VAL A 282 45.15 34.12 28.01
C VAL A 282 44.86 33.17 26.85
N LEU A 283 44.05 33.59 25.86
CA LEU A 283 43.73 32.71 24.72
C LEU A 283 44.87 32.59 23.70
N CYS A 284 45.69 33.64 23.51
CA CYS A 284 46.90 33.57 22.67
C CYS A 284 48.04 32.74 23.28
N ARG A 285 47.93 32.27 24.53
CA ARG A 285 48.89 31.32 25.14
C ARG A 285 48.49 29.85 25.03
N ALA A 286 47.29 29.55 24.54
CA ALA A 286 46.77 28.17 24.49
C ALA A 286 46.95 27.46 23.14
N LEU A 287 47.37 28.16 22.08
CA LEU A 287 47.57 27.56 20.75
C LEU A 287 48.85 28.10 20.09
N PRO A 288 50.03 27.51 20.36
CA PRO A 288 51.22 27.75 19.56
C PRO A 288 51.10 26.93 18.26
N GLY A 289 50.70 27.53 17.14
CA GLY A 289 50.76 26.77 15.88
C GLY A 289 50.19 27.35 14.60
N LEU A 290 49.31 28.35 14.60
CA LEU A 290 48.83 28.95 13.35
C LEU A 290 49.62 30.22 13.03
N GLN A 291 50.72 30.06 12.30
CA GLN A 291 51.32 31.12 11.51
C GLN A 291 50.50 31.32 10.23
N VAL A 292 50.25 32.60 9.92
CA VAL A 292 49.62 33.13 8.70
C VAL A 292 50.44 32.79 7.47
#